data_AF-Q0AUV1-F1
#
_entry.id   AF-Q0AUV1-F1
#
_cell.length_a   1.000
_cell.length_b   1.000
_cell.length_c   1.000
_cell.angle_alpha   90.00
_cell.angle_beta   90.00
_cell.angle_gamma   90.00
#
_symmetry.space_group_name_H-M   'P 1'
#
loop_
_entity.id
_entity.type
_entity.pdbx_description
1 polymer ?
#
loop_
_entity_poly.entity_id
_entity_poly.type
_entity_poly.pdbx_seq_one_letter_code
_entity_poly.pdbx_strand_id
1 'polypeptide(L)'
;MQVALLQDELKIRKIHELLHMKLALPPYQRPYSWSVKSANTLFQDTYNAYHEGLQEYRVGSVILHKENGKYNIVDGQQRLTT
;
A
#
# COMPACT_ATOMS: atom_id res chain seq x y z
N MET A 1 19.13 15.87 -9.37
CA MET A 1 18.60 14.57 -9.81
C MET A 1 17.10 14.62 -9.65
N GLN A 2 16.39 14.89 -10.74
CA GLN A 2 14.95 15.11 -10.74
C GLN A 2 14.27 13.74 -10.81
N VAL A 3 13.67 13.29 -9.71
CA VAL A 3 12.75 12.15 -9.76
C VAL A 3 11.45 12.68 -10.36
N ALA A 4 11.42 12.81 -11.68
CA ALA A 4 10.18 13.01 -12.40
C ALA A 4 9.40 11.69 -12.30
N LEU A 5 8.31 11.70 -11.54
CA LEU A 5 7.32 10.63 -11.57
C LEU A 5 6.79 10.55 -13.00
N LEU A 6 7.17 9.50 -13.73
CA LEU A 6 6.65 9.22 -15.06
C LEU A 6 5.13 9.00 -14.92
N GLN A 7 4.34 9.84 -15.58
CA GLN A 7 2.88 9.88 -15.44
C GLN A 7 2.19 8.54 -15.76
N ASP A 8 2.83 7.68 -16.56
CA ASP A 8 2.32 6.35 -16.94
C ASP A 8 2.33 5.29 -15.82
N GLU A 9 3.01 5.55 -14.70
CA GLU A 9 3.13 4.58 -13.60
C GLU A 9 2.11 4.79 -12.46
N LEU A 10 1.37 5.89 -12.45
CA LEU A 10 0.39 6.18 -11.40
C LEU A 10 -0.96 5.54 -11.72
N LYS A 11 -1.29 4.45 -11.02
CA LYS A 11 -2.51 3.66 -11.25
C LYS A 11 -3.27 3.41 -9.95
N ILE A 12 -4.57 3.67 -9.98
CA ILE A 12 -5.49 3.18 -8.95
C ILE A 12 -5.66 1.68 -9.19
N ARG A 13 -5.46 0.87 -8.16
CA ARG A 13 -5.64 -0.58 -8.20
C ARG A 13 -6.50 -1.01 -7.04
N LYS A 14 -7.30 -2.05 -7.26
CA LYS A 14 -7.99 -2.72 -6.17
C LYS A 14 -6.97 -3.44 -5.30
N ILE A 15 -7.20 -3.48 -3.99
CA ILE A 15 -6.29 -4.13 -3.03
C ILE A 15 -6.05 -5.59 -3.41
N HIS A 16 -7.09 -6.32 -3.84
CA HIS A 16 -6.93 -7.71 -4.26
C HIS A 16 -5.95 -7.83 -5.43
N GLU A 17 -6.02 -6.98 -6.45
CA GLU A 17 -5.10 -7.02 -7.60
C GLU A 17 -3.66 -6.74 -7.18
N LEU A 18 -3.47 -5.76 -6.28
CA LEU A 18 -2.17 -5.41 -5.73
C LEU A 18 -1.54 -6.56 -4.95
N LEU A 19 -2.31 -7.23 -4.09
CA LEU A 19 -1.84 -8.35 -3.27
C LEU A 19 -1.49 -9.60 -4.08
N HIS A 20 -2.01 -9.75 -5.31
CA HIS A 20 -1.62 -10.83 -6.23
C HIS A 20 -0.34 -10.52 -7.03
N MET A 21 0.22 -9.31 -6.92
CA MET A 21 1.50 -9.00 -7.54
C MET A 21 2.65 -9.71 -6.82
N LYS A 22 3.79 -9.88 -7.50
CA LYS A 22 5.04 -10.39 -6.90
C LYS A 22 5.70 -9.32 -6.02
N LEU A 23 5.05 -8.95 -4.93
CA LEU A 23 5.54 -7.98 -3.95
C LEU A 23 6.73 -8.57 -3.18
N ALA A 24 7.67 -7.71 -2.81
CA ALA A 24 8.84 -8.09 -2.01
C ALA A 24 9.15 -7.00 -0.97
N LEU A 25 9.58 -7.42 0.22
CA LEU A 25 10.14 -6.55 1.25
C LEU A 25 11.66 -6.54 1.10
N PRO A 26 12.25 -5.45 0.58
CA PRO A 26 13.69 -5.35 0.42
C PRO A 26 14.40 -5.17 1.78
N PRO A 27 15.69 -5.53 1.91
CA PRO A 27 16.40 -5.57 3.19
C PRO A 27 16.58 -4.21 3.87
N TYR A 28 16.46 -3.12 3.12
CA TYR A 28 16.52 -1.75 3.67
C TYR A 28 15.19 -1.28 4.28
N GLN A 29 14.12 -2.06 4.18
CA GLN A 29 12.88 -1.72 4.87
C GLN A 29 12.98 -1.98 6.37
N ARG A 30 12.35 -1.09 7.14
CA ARG A 30 12.25 -1.27 8.59
C ARG A 30 11.27 -2.39 8.95
N PRO A 31 11.42 -3.04 10.11
CA PRO A 31 10.42 -3.97 10.61
C PRO A 31 9.02 -3.33 10.77
N TYR A 32 8.00 -4.19 10.86
CA TYR A 32 6.66 -3.74 11.24
C TYR A 32 6.70 -3.04 12.60
N SER A 33 6.13 -1.84 12.68
CA SER A 33 6.27 -0.92 13.81
C SER A 33 4.98 -0.17 14.10
N TRP A 34 3.88 -0.52 13.42
CA TRP A 34 2.59 0.10 13.69
C TRP A 34 2.07 -0.41 15.04
N SER A 35 1.63 0.55 15.86
CA SER A 35 0.97 0.24 17.12
C SER A 35 -0.41 -0.38 16.87
N VAL A 36 -0.97 -1.04 17.89
CA VAL A 36 -2.37 -1.51 17.85
C VAL A 36 -3.33 -0.36 17.53
N LYS A 37 -3.07 0.84 18.06
CA LYS A 37 -3.87 2.04 17.75
C LYS A 37 -3.85 2.35 16.25
N SER A 38 -2.68 2.30 15.61
CA SER A 38 -2.53 2.57 14.18
C SER A 38 -3.24 1.52 13.31
N ALA A 39 -3.09 0.25 13.65
CA ALA A 39 -3.78 -0.84 12.96
C ALA A 39 -5.30 -0.74 13.12
N ASN A 40 -5.78 -0.44 14.34
CA ASN A 40 -7.20 -0.22 14.60
C ASN A 40 -7.75 0.98 13.84
N THR A 41 -7.00 2.08 13.71
CA THR A 41 -7.44 3.21 12.88
C THR A 41 -7.66 2.79 11.44
N LEU A 42 -6.71 2.08 10.81
CA LEU A 42 -6.88 1.58 9.44
C LEU A 42 -8.13 0.69 9.30
N PHE A 43 -8.33 -0.23 10.25
CA PHE A 43 -9.48 -1.13 10.26
C PHE A 43 -10.79 -0.35 10.40
N GLN A 44 -10.89 0.54 11.38
CA GLN A 44 -12.10 1.31 11.67
C GLN A 44 -12.48 2.22 10.50
N ASP A 45 -11.51 2.91 9.90
CA ASP A 45 -11.82 3.78 8.75
C ASP A 45 -12.35 2.98 7.56
N THR A 46 -11.76 1.80 7.29
CA THR A 46 -12.21 0.90 6.23
C THR A 46 -13.59 0.31 6.52
N TYR A 47 -13.83 -0.09 7.77
CA TYR A 47 -15.11 -0.63 8.22
C TYR A 47 -16.22 0.44 8.16
N ASN A 48 -15.95 1.65 8.62
CA ASN A 48 -16.90 2.76 8.58
C ASN A 48 -17.28 3.09 7.13
N ALA A 49 -16.32 3.15 6.22
CA ALA A 49 -16.59 3.35 4.80
C ALA A 49 -17.51 2.27 4.20
N TYR A 50 -17.31 1.01 4.59
CA TYR A 50 -18.21 -0.09 4.22
C TYR A 50 -19.61 0.10 4.83
N HIS A 51 -19.69 0.43 6.12
CA HIS A 51 -20.97 0.63 6.83
C HIS A 51 -21.79 1.81 6.29
N GLU A 52 -21.13 2.88 5.86
CA GLU A 52 -21.75 4.04 5.23
C GLU A 52 -22.16 3.79 3.78
N GLY A 53 -21.83 2.62 3.22
CA GLY A 53 -22.19 2.24 1.85
C GLY A 53 -21.38 2.98 0.78
N LEU A 54 -20.17 3.45 1.12
CA LEU A 54 -19.28 4.07 0.13
C LEU A 54 -18.90 3.05 -0.94
N GLN A 55 -19.09 3.43 -2.21
CA GLN A 55 -18.78 2.58 -3.37
C GLN A 55 -17.28 2.36 -3.53
N GLU A 56 -16.46 3.32 -3.13
CA GLU A 56 -15.01 3.25 -3.17
C GLU A 56 -14.41 3.91 -1.92
N TYR A 57 -13.42 3.25 -1.32
CA TYR A 57 -12.63 3.79 -0.21
C TYR A 57 -11.13 3.67 -0.51
N ARG A 58 -10.41 4.78 -0.35
CA ARG A 58 -8.96 4.84 -0.61
C ARG A 58 -8.16 4.62 0.67
N VAL A 59 -7.60 3.41 0.80
CA VAL A 59 -6.74 3.02 1.93
C VAL A 59 -5.38 3.76 1.94
N GLY A 60 -4.95 4.30 0.81
CA GLY A 60 -3.74 5.12 0.68
C GLY A 60 -2.92 4.79 -0.55
N SER A 61 -1.71 5.35 -0.61
CA SER A 61 -0.76 5.14 -1.71
C SER A 61 0.31 4.11 -1.33
N VAL A 62 0.86 3.44 -2.33
CA VAL A 62 2.04 2.58 -2.19
C VAL A 62 3.06 2.97 -3.24
N ILE A 63 4.34 2.92 -2.89
CA ILE A 63 5.44 3.17 -3.84
C ILE A 63 6.14 1.83 -4.05
N LEU A 64 6.23 1.40 -5.30
CA LEU A 64 6.86 0.15 -5.70
C LEU A 64 8.03 0.43 -6.63
N HIS A 65 9.12 -0.29 -6.43
CA HIS A 65 10.25 -0.32 -7.35
C HIS A 65 10.29 -1.69 -8.04
N LYS A 66 10.15 -1.71 -9.37
CA LYS A 66 10.17 -2.95 -10.14
C LYS A 66 11.61 -3.37 -10.41
N GLU A 67 12.01 -4.52 -9.90
CA GLU A 67 13.36 -5.05 -10.04
C GLU A 67 13.32 -6.57 -10.13
N ASN A 68 14.06 -7.16 -11.08
CA ASN A 68 14.21 -8.62 -11.23
C ASN A 68 12.87 -9.39 -11.26
N GLY A 69 11.85 -8.83 -11.92
CA GLY A 69 10.52 -9.45 -12.04
C GLY A 69 9.68 -9.42 -10.76
N LYS A 70 10.10 -8.67 -9.74
CA LYS A 70 9.39 -8.43 -8.48
C LYS A 70 9.12 -6.93 -8.31
N TYR A 71 8.25 -6.61 -7.36
CA TYR A 71 7.91 -5.24 -6.97
C TYR A 71 8.33 -5.03 -5.51
N ASN A 72 9.49 -4.41 -5.32
CA ASN A 72 10.01 -4.05 -4.01
C ASN A 72 9.15 -2.92 -3.42
N ILE A 73 8.66 -3.10 -2.20
CA ILE A 73 7.89 -2.07 -1.50
C ILE A 73 8.86 -1.01 -1.00
N VAL A 74 8.70 0.23 -1.46
CA VAL A 74 9.48 1.40 -1.05
C VAL A 74 8.75 2.21 0.02
N ASP A 75 7.44 2.37 -0.12
CA ASP A 75 6.56 2.98 0.89
C ASP A 75 5.19 2.28 0.94
N GLY A 76 4.51 2.42 2.08
CA GLY A 76 3.21 1.81 2.35
C GLY A 76 3.29 0.42 2.97
N GLN A 77 4.48 -0.06 3.35
CA GLN A 77 4.67 -1.37 3.95
C GLN A 77 3.73 -1.66 5.12
N GLN A 78 3.68 -0.78 6.13
CA GLN A 78 2.88 -1.07 7.34
C GLN A 78 1.40 -1.23 7.03
N ARG A 79 0.88 -0.46 6.05
CA ARG A 79 -0.49 -0.61 5.55
C ARG A 79 -0.71 -1.94 4.84
N LEU A 80 0.26 -2.38 4.03
CA LEU A 80 0.16 -3.63 3.28
C LEU A 80 0.32 -4.88 4.16
N THR A 81 1.09 -4.77 5.24
CA THR A 81 1.30 -5.86 6.20
C THR A 81 0.12 -6.04 7.16
N THR A 82 -0.62 -4.96 7.47
CA THR A 82 -1.78 -4.99 8.37
C THR A 82 -2.98 -5.62 7.70
#